data_AF-A0AB34KJ87-F1
#
_entry.id   AF-A0AB34KJ87-F1
#
_cell.length_a   1.000
_cell.length_b   1.000
_cell.length_c   1.000
_cell.angle_alpha   90.00
_cell.angle_beta   90.00
_cell.angle_gamma   90.00
#
_symmetry.space_group_name_H-M   'P 1'
#
loop_
_entity.id
_entity.type
_entity.pdbx_description
1 polymer ?
#
loop_
_entity_poly.entity_id
_entity_poly.type
_entity_poly.pdbx_seq_one_letter_code
_entity_poly.pdbx_strand_id
1 'polypeptide(L)'
;MTDFQLHPDKNFHYEILRSLGTARYSGSDIQEQLALMPQIEPGDFDSWYNEWSGLAKRVLSTIDTSRLSEYSPVTVRNVFFRASHYFWVSEFFLHAKWNDSRSQSAFSSWRECFKIANAHLPIPGQFIEVPASFGQIPMYIFRTPDASATRPKPLIILGGGFDNNMEELLHVFGFDVLERGYSVLIYNGPGQPSFLHPPQSQPRQGFIHDWERVVTPIVSHILAQHSTSLSYIDTSRIALLGMSLGGYLAARAAAFESRLAALICIDGVSSLHASLLTGMPAAIQEAWAAGDKVRFDALFAELSLLSNSTAQRWMHDHGLFAFQAESGFEFF
;
A
#
# COMPACT_ATOMS: atom_id res chain seq x y z
N MET A 1 13.68 -23.76 17.73
CA MET A 1 13.59 -22.37 18.19
C MET A 1 12.11 -22.03 18.20
N THR A 2 11.55 -21.60 19.33
CA THR A 2 10.22 -20.99 19.34
C THR A 2 10.32 -19.69 18.54
N ASP A 3 9.50 -19.54 17.50
CA ASP A 3 9.48 -18.31 16.71
C ASP A 3 9.27 -17.09 17.63
N PHE A 4 10.02 -16.01 17.35
CA PHE A 4 9.93 -14.78 18.15
C PHE A 4 8.56 -14.13 17.88
N GLN A 5 7.63 -14.31 18.81
CA GLN A 5 6.26 -13.83 18.68
C GLN A 5 6.08 -12.52 19.44
N LEU A 6 5.81 -11.46 18.69
CA LEU A 6 5.57 -10.11 19.20
C LEU A 6 4.15 -9.97 19.79
N HIS A 7 3.15 -10.60 19.18
CA HIS A 7 1.75 -10.45 19.59
C HIS A 7 1.02 -11.82 19.55
N PRO A 8 0.14 -12.14 20.51
CA PRO A 8 -0.51 -13.46 20.58
C PRO A 8 -1.47 -13.72 19.42
N ASP A 9 -2.11 -12.68 18.87
CA ASP A 9 -2.86 -12.77 17.61
C ASP A 9 -1.89 -12.83 16.42
N LYS A 10 -1.99 -13.89 15.62
CA LYS A 10 -1.06 -14.18 14.51
C LYS A 10 -1.13 -13.16 13.37
N ASN A 11 -2.31 -12.63 13.07
CA ASN A 11 -2.46 -11.66 11.98
C ASN A 11 -1.91 -10.30 12.41
N PHE A 12 -2.23 -9.87 13.65
CA PHE A 12 -1.66 -8.65 14.21
C PHE A 12 -0.14 -8.76 14.33
N HIS A 13 0.38 -9.91 14.75
CA HIS A 13 1.82 -10.18 14.81
C HIS A 13 2.50 -9.96 13.45
N TYR A 14 1.91 -10.48 12.37
CA TYR A 14 2.43 -10.32 11.01
C TYR A 14 2.44 -8.85 10.58
N GLU A 15 1.33 -8.13 10.76
CA GLU A 15 1.25 -6.71 10.38
C GLU A 15 2.17 -5.81 11.22
N ILE A 16 2.38 -6.13 12.51
CA ILE A 16 3.38 -5.47 13.36
C ILE A 16 4.79 -5.73 12.81
N LEU A 17 5.14 -6.96 12.44
CA LEU A 17 6.44 -7.27 11.86
C LEU A 17 6.67 -6.54 10.53
N ARG A 18 5.64 -6.46 9.68
CA ARG A 18 5.66 -5.69 8.43
C ARG A 18 5.95 -4.22 8.71
N SER A 19 5.26 -3.61 9.67
CA SER A 19 5.51 -2.22 10.06
C SER A 19 6.92 -2.02 10.64
N LEU A 20 7.40 -2.93 11.50
CA LEU A 20 8.79 -2.92 12.03
C LEU A 20 9.83 -3.01 10.91
N GLY A 21 9.55 -3.74 9.83
CA GLY A 21 10.43 -3.84 8.66
C GLY A 21 10.77 -2.49 8.03
N THR A 22 9.91 -1.48 8.20
CA THR A 22 10.13 -0.13 7.65
C THR A 22 11.05 0.76 8.49
N ALA A 23 11.48 0.29 9.68
CA ALA A 23 12.24 1.09 10.63
C ALA A 23 13.58 1.59 10.06
N ARG A 24 14.28 0.75 9.27
CA ARG A 24 15.55 1.13 8.62
C ARG A 24 15.42 2.39 7.76
N TYR A 25 14.25 2.60 7.15
CA TYR A 25 13.98 3.70 6.24
C TYR A 25 12.92 4.66 6.78
N SER A 26 12.89 4.84 8.11
CA SER A 26 12.09 5.87 8.79
C SER A 26 10.57 5.74 8.66
N GLY A 27 10.06 4.60 8.18
CA GLY A 27 8.62 4.33 8.20
C GLY A 27 8.13 4.05 9.62
N SER A 28 9.00 3.60 10.51
CA SER A 28 8.64 3.33 11.90
C SER A 28 9.84 3.45 12.85
N ASP A 29 9.57 3.31 14.15
CA ASP A 29 10.57 3.18 15.20
C ASP A 29 10.34 1.88 16.00
N ILE A 30 11.42 1.18 16.31
CA ILE A 30 11.36 -0.11 16.99
C ILE A 30 10.84 0.02 18.41
N GLN A 31 11.30 1.02 19.17
CA GLN A 31 10.90 1.20 20.56
C GLN A 31 9.43 1.60 20.66
N GLU A 32 8.99 2.51 19.78
CA GLU A 32 7.59 2.95 19.72
C GLU A 32 6.64 1.77 19.49
N GLN A 33 6.96 0.89 18.54
CA GLN A 33 6.14 -0.29 18.25
C GLN A 33 6.19 -1.32 19.39
N LEU A 34 7.38 -1.65 19.91
CA LEU A 34 7.51 -2.59 21.02
C LEU A 34 6.74 -2.12 22.28
N ALA A 35 6.65 -0.81 22.50
CA ALA A 35 5.86 -0.22 23.58
C ALA A 35 4.35 -0.22 23.29
N LEU A 36 3.95 -0.13 22.02
CA LEU A 36 2.55 -0.14 21.59
C LEU A 36 1.91 -1.51 21.74
N MET A 37 2.64 -2.55 21.34
CA MET A 37 2.08 -3.89 21.15
C MET A 37 1.33 -4.48 22.36
N PRO A 38 1.80 -4.33 23.61
CA PRO A 38 1.06 -4.87 24.77
C PRO A 38 -0.29 -4.21 25.03
N GLN A 39 -0.57 -3.06 24.39
CA GLN A 39 -1.82 -2.32 24.53
C GLN A 39 -2.89 -2.78 23.53
N ILE A 40 -2.51 -3.53 22.50
CA ILE A 40 -3.45 -4.02 21.47
C ILE A 40 -4.10 -5.30 22.01
N GLU A 41 -5.44 -5.30 22.06
CA GLU A 41 -6.20 -6.44 22.53
C GLU A 41 -6.29 -7.52 21.42
N PRO A 42 -5.95 -8.79 21.72
CA PRO A 42 -5.94 -9.83 20.70
C PRO A 42 -7.33 -10.05 20.09
N GLY A 43 -7.39 -9.95 18.76
CA GLY A 43 -8.64 -10.12 18.03
C GLY A 43 -9.56 -8.90 18.01
N ASP A 44 -9.18 -7.76 18.60
CA ASP A 44 -9.98 -6.53 18.56
C ASP A 44 -9.42 -5.52 17.55
N PHE A 45 -10.16 -5.32 16.45
CA PHE A 45 -9.82 -4.34 15.41
C PHE A 45 -9.97 -2.89 15.90
N ASP A 46 -10.80 -2.62 16.90
CA ASP A 46 -10.95 -1.27 17.44
C ASP A 46 -9.75 -0.89 18.33
N SER A 47 -9.26 -1.80 19.18
CA SER A 47 -8.00 -1.60 19.92
C SER A 47 -6.82 -1.35 18.97
N TRP A 48 -6.73 -2.10 17.86
CA TRP A 48 -5.71 -1.88 16.82
C TRP A 48 -5.74 -0.44 16.30
N TYR A 49 -6.90 0.01 15.82
CA TYR A 49 -7.04 1.37 15.31
C TYR A 49 -6.71 2.42 16.38
N ASN A 50 -7.25 2.27 17.59
CA ASN A 50 -7.10 3.25 18.67
C ASN A 50 -5.63 3.41 19.07
N GLU A 51 -4.91 2.31 19.23
CA GLU A 51 -3.51 2.31 19.63
C GLU A 51 -2.60 2.86 18.53
N TRP A 52 -2.74 2.39 17.28
CA TRP A 52 -1.92 2.88 16.17
C TRP A 52 -2.19 4.35 15.84
N SER A 53 -3.46 4.77 15.77
CA SER A 53 -3.79 6.17 15.53
C SER A 53 -3.39 7.06 16.71
N GLY A 54 -3.46 6.53 17.94
CA GLY A 54 -2.94 7.15 19.15
C GLY A 54 -1.42 7.35 19.07
N LEU A 55 -0.68 6.35 18.63
CA LEU A 55 0.77 6.44 18.43
C LEU A 55 1.12 7.49 17.38
N ALA A 56 0.43 7.52 16.24
CA ALA A 56 0.63 8.53 15.20
C ALA A 56 0.46 9.96 15.77
N LYS A 57 -0.60 10.18 16.55
CA LYS A 57 -0.86 11.47 17.23
C LYS A 57 0.20 11.82 18.27
N ARG A 58 0.67 10.84 19.07
CA ARG A 58 1.76 11.04 20.03
C ARG A 58 3.05 11.46 19.33
N VAL A 59 3.40 10.83 18.22
CA VAL A 59 4.57 11.21 17.41
C VAL A 59 4.44 12.63 16.88
N LEU A 60 3.28 12.99 16.32
CA LEU A 60 3.03 14.36 15.85
C LEU A 60 3.12 15.40 16.98
N SER A 61 2.72 15.06 18.20
CA SER A 61 2.77 15.98 19.35
C SER A 61 4.18 16.41 19.77
N THR A 62 5.22 15.74 19.27
CA THR A 62 6.62 16.11 19.55
C THR A 62 7.11 17.32 18.75
N ILE A 63 6.33 17.79 17.76
CA ILE A 63 6.64 18.93 16.91
C ILE A 63 5.47 19.93 16.92
N ASP A 64 5.78 21.22 17.02
CA ASP A 64 4.81 22.29 16.76
C ASP A 64 4.69 22.53 15.25
N THR A 65 3.54 22.15 14.67
CA THR A 65 3.29 22.25 13.23
C THR A 65 3.19 23.69 12.72
N SER A 66 3.04 24.69 13.60
CA SER A 66 3.08 26.10 13.21
C SER A 66 4.50 26.64 13.06
N ARG A 67 5.51 25.88 13.51
CA ARG A 67 6.92 26.29 13.60
C ARG A 67 7.86 25.32 12.88
N LEU A 68 7.39 24.61 11.84
CA LEU A 68 8.17 23.61 11.13
C LEU A 68 9.53 24.12 10.63
N SER A 69 9.61 25.39 10.22
CA SER A 69 10.84 26.03 9.76
C SER A 69 11.92 26.20 10.83
N GLU A 70 11.58 26.04 12.11
CA GLU A 70 12.53 26.11 13.22
C GLU A 70 13.19 24.77 13.55
N TYR A 71 12.64 23.66 13.03
CA TYR A 71 13.19 22.32 13.23
C TYR A 71 14.17 21.97 12.10
N SER A 72 15.10 21.06 12.40
CA SER A 72 15.90 20.41 11.35
C SER A 72 14.96 19.70 10.35
N PRO A 73 15.20 19.81 9.03
CA PRO A 73 14.42 19.08 8.03
C PRO A 73 14.40 17.56 8.28
N VAL A 74 15.49 17.01 8.82
CA VAL A 74 15.59 15.58 9.18
C VAL A 74 14.60 15.23 10.29
N THR A 75 14.44 16.10 11.29
CA THR A 75 13.51 15.90 12.41
C THR A 75 12.07 15.91 11.91
N VAL A 76 11.70 16.93 11.11
CA VAL A 76 10.35 17.03 10.52
C VAL A 76 10.06 15.80 9.66
N ARG A 77 10.96 15.48 8.73
CA ARG A 77 10.83 14.31 7.86
C ARG A 77 10.58 13.01 8.63
N ASN A 78 11.40 12.71 9.64
CA ASN A 78 11.30 11.45 10.36
C ASN A 78 10.01 11.36 11.20
N VAL A 79 9.60 12.45 11.87
CA VAL A 79 8.35 12.47 12.64
C VAL A 79 7.16 12.25 11.73
N PHE A 80 7.10 12.96 10.62
CA PHE A 80 5.96 12.88 9.71
C PHE A 80 5.93 11.57 8.89
N PHE A 81 7.06 10.95 8.53
CA PHE A 81 7.05 9.62 7.91
C PHE A 81 6.52 8.54 8.86
N ARG A 82 6.94 8.55 10.13
CA ARG A 82 6.41 7.59 11.11
C ARG A 82 4.92 7.81 11.36
N ALA A 83 4.49 9.06 11.55
CA ALA A 83 3.08 9.38 11.72
C ALA A 83 2.24 8.97 10.50
N SER A 84 2.74 9.25 9.29
CA SER A 84 2.17 8.83 8.01
C SER A 84 1.94 7.32 7.98
N HIS A 85 2.97 6.54 8.25
CA HIS A 85 2.91 5.09 8.28
C HIS A 85 1.97 4.57 9.39
N TYR A 86 2.02 5.10 10.60
CA TYR A 86 1.17 4.64 11.71
C TYR A 86 -0.31 4.94 11.48
N PHE A 87 -0.66 6.06 10.83
CA PHE A 87 -2.04 6.29 10.41
C PHE A 87 -2.49 5.27 9.36
N TRP A 88 -1.65 4.94 8.38
CA TRP A 88 -1.95 3.87 7.45
C TRP A 88 -2.17 2.53 8.15
N VAL A 89 -1.23 2.12 9.03
CA VAL A 89 -1.35 0.87 9.79
C VAL A 89 -2.64 0.84 10.62
N SER A 90 -3.03 1.97 11.23
CA SER A 90 -4.27 2.05 12.01
C SER A 90 -5.54 1.75 11.20
N GLU A 91 -5.52 2.05 9.90
CA GLU A 91 -6.66 1.93 9.01
C GLU A 91 -6.95 0.47 8.57
N PHE A 92 -5.92 -0.38 8.60
CA PHE A 92 -5.87 -1.69 7.94
C PHE A 92 -7.06 -2.63 8.20
N PHE A 93 -7.69 -2.56 9.38
CA PHE A 93 -8.80 -3.45 9.78
C PHE A 93 -10.19 -2.78 9.81
N LEU A 94 -10.35 -1.60 9.19
CA LEU A 94 -11.60 -0.83 9.25
C LEU A 94 -12.61 -1.11 8.12
N HIS A 95 -12.38 -2.12 7.29
CA HIS A 95 -13.12 -2.31 6.04
C HIS A 95 -14.48 -3.02 6.18
N ALA A 96 -14.85 -3.48 7.37
CA ALA A 96 -16.17 -4.09 7.61
C ALA A 96 -17.33 -3.10 7.31
N LYS A 97 -17.07 -1.80 7.49
CA LYS A 97 -18.01 -0.71 7.20
C LYS A 97 -17.35 0.27 6.24
N TRP A 98 -17.73 0.23 4.97
CA TRP A 98 -17.10 1.04 3.92
C TRP A 98 -17.28 2.56 4.08
N ASN A 99 -18.11 3.00 5.04
CA ASN A 99 -18.33 4.40 5.39
C ASN A 99 -17.83 4.75 6.81
N ASP A 100 -16.99 3.91 7.42
CA ASP A 100 -16.37 4.22 8.70
C ASP A 100 -15.53 5.51 8.57
N SER A 101 -15.93 6.54 9.29
CA SER A 101 -15.27 7.85 9.22
C SER A 101 -13.81 7.81 9.68
N ARG A 102 -13.46 6.81 10.51
CA ARG A 102 -12.08 6.58 10.97
C ARG A 102 -11.17 6.22 9.82
N SER A 103 -11.65 5.43 8.86
CA SER A 103 -10.86 5.00 7.71
C SER A 103 -10.51 6.20 6.81
N GLN A 104 -11.50 7.02 6.44
CA GLN A 104 -11.26 8.25 5.69
C GLN A 104 -10.38 9.27 6.45
N SER A 105 -10.56 9.39 7.76
CA SER A 105 -9.73 10.27 8.59
C SER A 105 -8.28 9.79 8.60
N ALA A 106 -8.04 8.50 8.80
CA ALA A 106 -6.72 7.90 8.80
C ALA A 106 -6.02 8.07 7.45
N PHE A 107 -6.70 7.76 6.35
CA PHE A 107 -6.20 8.00 4.99
C PHE A 107 -5.79 9.47 4.78
N SER A 108 -6.66 10.42 5.17
CA SER A 108 -6.38 11.85 5.01
C SER A 108 -5.17 12.30 5.83
N SER A 109 -5.08 11.87 7.10
CA SER A 109 -3.94 12.20 7.97
C SER A 109 -2.64 11.58 7.47
N TRP A 110 -2.67 10.32 7.04
CA TRP A 110 -1.54 9.61 6.47
C TRP A 110 -0.99 10.34 5.23
N ARG A 111 -1.86 10.70 4.28
CA ARG A 111 -1.50 11.43 3.05
C ARG A 111 -0.87 12.79 3.32
N GLU A 112 -1.45 13.57 4.22
CA GLU A 112 -0.90 14.88 4.58
C GLU A 112 0.45 14.73 5.28
N CYS A 113 0.59 13.77 6.20
CA CYS A 113 1.87 13.50 6.85
C CYS A 113 2.94 13.07 5.83
N PHE A 114 2.60 12.21 4.88
CA PHE A 114 3.55 11.80 3.83
C PHE A 114 4.00 12.99 3.00
N LYS A 115 3.06 13.85 2.59
CA LYS A 115 3.36 15.06 1.81
C LYS A 115 4.31 16.00 2.55
N ILE A 116 4.08 16.23 3.84
CA ILE A 116 4.98 17.05 4.67
C ILE A 116 6.35 16.39 4.76
N ALA A 117 6.43 15.08 5.05
CA ALA A 117 7.71 14.39 5.15
C ALA A 117 8.49 14.38 3.81
N ASN A 118 7.81 14.15 2.69
CA ASN A 118 8.37 14.21 1.34
C ASN A 118 8.98 15.59 1.04
N ALA A 119 8.31 16.68 1.42
CA ALA A 119 8.82 18.04 1.22
C ALA A 119 10.12 18.32 2.00
N HIS A 120 10.41 17.55 3.05
CA HIS A 120 11.61 17.66 3.87
C HIS A 120 12.68 16.61 3.54
N LEU A 121 12.52 15.86 2.44
CA LEU A 121 13.61 15.08 1.87
C LEU A 121 14.69 16.02 1.29
N PRO A 122 15.98 15.61 1.27
CA PRO A 122 17.02 16.36 0.57
C PRO A 122 16.68 16.64 -0.90
N ILE A 123 15.98 15.69 -1.53
CA ILE A 123 15.38 15.84 -2.85
C ILE A 123 13.96 15.29 -2.76
N PRO A 124 12.95 16.17 -2.64
CA PRO A 124 11.56 15.76 -2.62
C PRO A 124 11.15 15.00 -3.88
N GLY A 125 10.35 13.95 -3.69
CA GLY A 125 9.66 13.30 -4.80
C GLY A 125 8.62 14.23 -5.40
N GLN A 126 8.47 14.17 -6.72
CA GLN A 126 7.47 14.93 -7.45
C GLN A 126 6.16 14.14 -7.48
N PHE A 127 5.08 14.73 -6.93
CA PHE A 127 3.74 14.17 -7.06
C PHE A 127 3.15 14.51 -8.42
N ILE A 128 2.64 13.52 -9.12
CA ILE A 128 2.04 13.65 -10.45
C ILE A 128 0.76 12.81 -10.49
N GLU A 129 -0.24 13.34 -11.19
CA GLU A 129 -1.46 12.61 -11.54
C GLU A 129 -1.47 12.35 -13.04
N VAL A 130 -1.50 11.07 -13.43
CA VAL A 130 -1.48 10.65 -14.84
C VAL A 130 -2.89 10.30 -15.29
N PRO A 131 -3.40 10.93 -16.36
CA PRO A 131 -4.71 10.57 -16.91
C PRO A 131 -4.75 9.13 -17.43
N ALA A 132 -5.80 8.41 -17.06
CA ALA A 132 -6.12 7.08 -17.54
C ALA A 132 -7.63 6.96 -17.82
N SER A 133 -8.02 5.87 -18.50
CA SER A 133 -9.43 5.62 -18.88
C SER A 133 -10.41 5.58 -17.71
N PHE A 134 -9.91 5.33 -16.49
CA PHE A 134 -10.70 5.15 -15.27
C PHE A 134 -10.48 6.28 -14.25
N GLY A 135 -9.70 7.32 -14.58
CA GLY A 135 -9.44 8.43 -13.66
C GLY A 135 -7.98 8.89 -13.71
N GLN A 136 -7.53 9.49 -12.62
CA GLN A 136 -6.16 9.96 -12.46
C GLN A 136 -5.37 8.97 -11.63
N ILE A 137 -4.21 8.52 -12.13
CA ILE A 137 -3.28 7.65 -11.41
C ILE A 137 -2.34 8.54 -10.60
N PRO A 138 -2.43 8.57 -9.26
CA PRO A 138 -1.51 9.32 -8.43
C PRO A 138 -0.19 8.56 -8.30
N MET A 139 0.92 9.28 -8.47
CA MET A 139 2.25 8.73 -8.34
C MET A 139 3.24 9.74 -7.75
N TYR A 140 4.30 9.24 -7.13
CA TYR A 140 5.49 10.03 -6.81
C TYR A 140 6.69 9.52 -7.60
N ILE A 141 7.49 10.43 -8.14
CA ILE A 141 8.78 10.12 -8.77
C ILE A 141 9.91 10.72 -7.93
N PHE A 142 10.84 9.88 -7.50
CA PHE A 142 12.03 10.22 -6.74
C PHE A 142 13.27 10.00 -7.59
N ARG A 143 14.22 10.93 -7.51
CA ARG A 143 15.49 10.86 -8.26
C ARG A 143 16.67 10.84 -7.30
N THR A 144 17.78 10.27 -7.77
CA THR A 144 19.05 10.35 -7.04
C THR A 144 19.68 11.74 -7.17
N PRO A 145 20.55 12.15 -6.23
CA PRO A 145 21.19 13.47 -6.28
C PRO A 145 22.02 13.76 -7.53
N ASP A 146 22.60 12.72 -8.12
CA ASP A 146 23.45 12.84 -9.29
C ASP A 146 22.72 12.69 -10.63
N ALA A 147 21.40 12.41 -10.61
CA ALA A 147 20.57 12.28 -11.80
C ALA A 147 20.40 13.62 -12.53
N SER A 148 20.78 13.65 -13.82
CA SER A 148 20.66 14.82 -14.69
C SER A 148 20.46 14.39 -16.15
N ALA A 149 20.12 15.33 -17.03
CA ALA A 149 20.01 15.05 -18.47
C ALA A 149 21.31 14.46 -19.08
N THR A 150 22.47 14.82 -18.53
CA THR A 150 23.78 14.32 -18.95
C THR A 150 24.20 13.03 -18.23
N ARG A 151 23.48 12.63 -17.18
CA ARG A 151 23.72 11.42 -16.39
C ARG A 151 22.38 10.77 -16.03
N PRO A 152 21.62 10.30 -17.03
CA PRO A 152 20.32 9.70 -16.79
C PRO A 152 20.47 8.42 -15.96
N LYS A 153 19.51 8.17 -15.07
CA LYS A 153 19.49 7.03 -14.16
C LYS A 153 18.41 6.03 -14.53
N PRO A 154 18.65 4.72 -14.35
CA PRO A 154 17.60 3.73 -14.48
C PRO A 154 16.45 4.02 -13.51
N LEU A 155 15.23 3.59 -13.87
CA LEU A 155 14.02 3.77 -13.08
C LEU A 155 13.47 2.42 -12.65
N ILE A 156 13.05 2.31 -11.39
CA ILE A 156 12.19 1.20 -10.93
C ILE A 156 10.81 1.74 -10.56
N ILE A 157 9.79 1.24 -11.24
CA ILE A 157 8.38 1.46 -10.90
C ILE A 157 7.99 0.40 -9.86
N LEU A 158 7.50 0.82 -8.70
CA LEU A 158 7.10 -0.03 -7.58
C LEU A 158 5.57 -0.07 -7.51
N GLY A 159 5.01 -1.27 -7.70
CA GLY A 159 3.59 -1.57 -7.56
C GLY A 159 3.31 -2.42 -6.31
N GLY A 160 2.33 -1.98 -5.52
CA GLY A 160 1.85 -2.73 -4.36
C GLY A 160 0.83 -3.80 -4.74
N GLY A 161 0.52 -4.67 -3.77
CA GLY A 161 -0.47 -5.72 -3.91
C GLY A 161 -1.84 -5.37 -3.34
N PHE A 162 -2.44 -6.39 -2.71
CA PHE A 162 -3.84 -6.44 -2.29
C PHE A 162 -4.19 -5.33 -1.29
N ASP A 163 -3.33 -5.14 -0.29
CA ASP A 163 -3.56 -4.25 0.86
C ASP A 163 -2.48 -3.15 1.01
N ASN A 164 -1.56 -3.06 0.04
CA ASN A 164 -0.49 -2.08 0.08
C ASN A 164 -0.96 -0.68 -0.25
N ASN A 165 -0.22 0.28 0.29
CA ASN A 165 -0.20 1.63 -0.23
C ASN A 165 1.11 1.97 -0.92
N MET A 166 1.13 3.06 -1.70
CA MET A 166 2.32 3.40 -2.48
C MET A 166 3.43 4.00 -1.61
N GLU A 167 3.07 4.73 -0.56
CA GLU A 167 3.98 5.38 0.38
C GLU A 167 4.80 4.36 1.19
N GLU A 168 4.21 3.23 1.56
CA GLU A 168 4.89 2.11 2.20
C GLU A 168 6.00 1.54 1.30
N LEU A 169 5.76 1.43 -0.02
CA LEU A 169 6.76 0.93 -0.96
C LEU A 169 8.02 1.79 -0.99
N LEU A 170 7.92 3.08 -0.67
CA LEU A 170 9.08 3.95 -0.52
C LEU A 170 9.98 3.49 0.64
N HIS A 171 9.38 3.08 1.76
CA HIS A 171 10.11 2.60 2.93
C HIS A 171 10.61 1.16 2.76
N VAL A 172 9.83 0.29 2.11
CA VAL A 172 10.18 -1.12 1.93
C VAL A 172 11.27 -1.30 0.86
N PHE A 173 11.18 -0.55 -0.26
CA PHE A 173 12.13 -0.68 -1.37
C PHE A 173 12.72 0.66 -1.82
N GLY A 174 11.92 1.70 -1.89
CA GLY A 174 12.27 2.93 -2.62
C GLY A 174 13.56 3.59 -2.14
N PHE A 175 13.75 3.76 -0.83
CA PHE A 175 14.99 4.34 -0.31
C PHE A 175 16.22 3.46 -0.56
N ASP A 176 16.10 2.14 -0.45
CA ASP A 176 17.18 1.18 -0.74
C ASP A 176 17.57 1.21 -2.24
N VAL A 177 16.57 1.35 -3.12
CA VAL A 177 16.74 1.51 -4.57
C VAL A 177 17.42 2.85 -4.90
N LEU A 178 17.01 3.94 -4.25
CA LEU A 178 17.64 5.25 -4.39
C LEU A 178 19.11 5.24 -3.93
N GLU A 179 19.42 4.59 -2.80
CA GLU A 179 20.80 4.41 -2.30
C GLU A 179 21.69 3.65 -3.31
N ARG A 180 21.10 2.79 -4.16
CA ARG A 180 21.80 2.05 -5.24
C ARG A 180 21.92 2.82 -6.55
N GLY A 181 21.44 4.06 -6.63
CA GLY A 181 21.63 4.89 -7.81
C GLY A 181 20.51 4.78 -8.86
N TYR A 182 19.35 4.25 -8.49
CA TYR A 182 18.16 4.16 -9.35
C TYR A 182 17.14 5.21 -8.95
N SER A 183 16.47 5.83 -9.92
CA SER A 183 15.24 6.59 -9.67
C SER A 183 14.11 5.64 -9.31
N VAL A 184 13.10 6.13 -8.58
CA VAL A 184 11.98 5.34 -8.09
C VAL A 184 10.66 6.01 -8.46
N LEU A 185 9.67 5.22 -8.87
CA LEU A 185 8.30 5.65 -9.01
C LEU A 185 7.39 4.75 -8.16
N ILE A 186 6.56 5.34 -7.31
CA ILE A 186 5.50 4.64 -6.56
C ILE A 186 4.14 5.13 -7.07
N TYR A 187 3.14 4.26 -7.14
CA TYR A 187 1.80 4.63 -7.63
C TYR A 187 0.69 3.81 -6.95
N ASN A 188 -0.54 4.30 -7.02
CA ASN A 188 -1.75 3.50 -6.78
C ASN A 188 -2.57 3.33 -8.05
N GLY A 189 -3.23 2.18 -8.19
CA GLY A 189 -4.27 1.92 -9.19
C GLY A 189 -5.63 1.58 -8.55
N PRO A 190 -6.65 1.26 -9.36
CA PRO A 190 -7.95 0.78 -8.87
C PRO A 190 -7.80 -0.39 -7.89
N GLY A 191 -8.59 -0.40 -6.82
CA GLY A 191 -8.49 -1.34 -5.70
C GLY A 191 -7.42 -1.01 -4.66
N GLN A 192 -6.66 0.07 -4.86
CA GLN A 192 -5.64 0.54 -3.89
C GLN A 192 -6.09 1.86 -3.24
N PRO A 193 -5.49 2.27 -2.10
CA PRO A 193 -6.07 3.28 -1.21
C PRO A 193 -6.52 4.58 -1.88
N SER A 194 -5.75 5.13 -2.82
CA SER A 194 -6.14 6.38 -3.51
C SER A 194 -7.44 6.26 -4.34
N PHE A 195 -7.77 5.06 -4.83
CA PHE A 195 -9.01 4.77 -5.57
C PHE A 195 -10.14 4.26 -4.67
N LEU A 196 -9.82 3.82 -3.45
CA LEU A 196 -10.77 3.43 -2.42
C LEU A 196 -11.17 4.59 -1.49
N HIS A 197 -10.40 5.68 -1.50
CA HIS A 197 -10.69 6.95 -0.83
C HIS A 197 -10.74 8.13 -1.81
N PRO A 198 -11.57 8.05 -2.87
CA PRO A 198 -11.66 9.12 -3.85
C PRO A 198 -12.31 10.38 -3.24
N PRO A 199 -12.18 11.55 -3.87
CA PRO A 199 -13.02 12.69 -3.57
C PRO A 199 -14.50 12.31 -3.59
N GLN A 200 -15.33 12.93 -2.73
CA GLN A 200 -16.76 12.61 -2.62
C GLN A 200 -17.55 12.69 -3.94
N SER A 201 -17.02 13.40 -4.94
CA SER A 201 -17.60 13.53 -6.27
C SER A 201 -17.33 12.36 -7.21
N GLN A 202 -16.54 11.35 -6.79
CA GLN A 202 -16.16 10.20 -7.60
C GLN A 202 -16.47 8.88 -6.87
N PRO A 203 -16.90 7.84 -7.60
CA PRO A 203 -17.10 6.53 -7.00
C PRO A 203 -15.77 5.88 -6.65
N ARG A 204 -15.78 5.01 -5.64
CA ARG A 204 -14.68 4.08 -5.38
C ARG A 204 -14.52 3.14 -6.57
N GLN A 205 -13.29 2.69 -6.79
CA GLN A 205 -12.98 1.76 -7.86
C GLN A 205 -12.19 0.58 -7.31
N GLY A 206 -12.72 -0.62 -7.53
CA GLY A 206 -12.08 -1.86 -7.12
C GLY A 206 -10.96 -2.29 -8.07
N PHE A 207 -10.27 -3.37 -7.71
CA PHE A 207 -9.22 -3.96 -8.55
C PHE A 207 -9.72 -4.28 -9.96
N ILE A 208 -8.85 -4.06 -10.95
CA ILE A 208 -9.06 -4.44 -12.34
C ILE A 208 -8.06 -5.53 -12.74
N HIS A 209 -8.48 -6.46 -13.60
CA HIS A 209 -7.66 -7.59 -14.02
C HIS A 209 -6.66 -7.23 -15.12
N ASP A 210 -6.97 -6.23 -15.95
CA ASP A 210 -6.22 -5.73 -17.08
C ASP A 210 -5.23 -4.62 -16.65
N TRP A 211 -4.33 -4.96 -15.72
CA TRP A 211 -3.44 -4.02 -15.04
C TRP A 211 -2.46 -3.28 -15.96
N GLU A 212 -2.28 -3.73 -17.20
CA GLU A 212 -1.63 -2.96 -18.26
C GLU A 212 -2.25 -1.57 -18.45
N ARG A 213 -3.54 -1.38 -18.13
CA ARG A 213 -4.23 -0.07 -18.16
C ARG A 213 -3.77 0.89 -17.07
N VAL A 214 -3.04 0.42 -16.06
CA VAL A 214 -2.41 1.26 -15.02
C VAL A 214 -0.98 1.58 -15.40
N VAL A 215 -0.19 0.56 -15.77
CA VAL A 215 1.25 0.72 -16.03
C VAL A 215 1.53 1.41 -17.38
N THR A 216 0.77 1.12 -18.43
CA THR A 216 1.00 1.68 -19.77
C THR A 216 0.87 3.20 -19.80
N PRO A 217 -0.15 3.83 -19.15
CA PRO A 217 -0.19 5.29 -19.01
C PRO A 217 0.99 5.88 -18.25
N ILE A 218 1.46 5.24 -17.18
CA ILE A 218 2.64 5.68 -16.42
C ILE A 218 3.88 5.70 -17.32
N VAL A 219 4.16 4.59 -18.03
CA VAL A 219 5.30 4.50 -18.96
C VAL A 219 5.18 5.53 -20.08
N SER A 220 3.99 5.70 -20.63
CA SER A 220 3.73 6.68 -21.69
C SER A 220 3.96 8.12 -21.21
N HIS A 221 3.56 8.44 -19.97
CA HIS A 221 3.83 9.73 -19.36
C HIS A 221 5.34 9.98 -19.19
N ILE A 222 6.09 8.98 -18.70
CA ILE A 222 7.55 9.09 -18.53
C ILE A 222 8.23 9.44 -19.85
N LEU A 223 7.87 8.73 -20.92
CA LEU A 223 8.44 8.96 -22.26
C LEU A 223 8.04 10.32 -22.84
N ALA A 224 6.79 10.73 -22.66
CA ALA A 224 6.31 12.02 -23.14
C ALA A 224 7.01 13.21 -22.45
N GLN A 225 7.38 13.06 -21.17
CA GLN A 225 8.08 14.10 -20.40
C GLN A 225 9.61 13.95 -20.40
N HIS A 226 10.15 12.96 -21.11
CA HIS A 226 11.59 12.68 -21.10
C HIS A 226 12.42 13.83 -21.69
N SER A 227 11.92 14.54 -22.70
CA SER A 227 12.64 15.70 -23.26
C SER A 227 12.54 16.96 -22.39
N THR A 228 11.74 16.94 -21.32
CA THR A 228 11.44 18.09 -20.47
C THR A 228 11.82 17.78 -19.02
N SER A 229 10.83 17.46 -18.18
CA SER A 229 10.95 17.36 -16.72
C SER A 229 11.59 16.05 -16.27
N LEU A 230 11.63 15.01 -17.11
CA LEU A 230 12.12 13.67 -16.76
C LEU A 230 13.35 13.24 -17.57
N SER A 231 14.11 14.20 -18.12
CA SER A 231 15.36 13.94 -18.88
C SER A 231 16.47 13.25 -18.08
N TYR A 232 16.35 13.21 -16.75
CA TYR A 232 17.25 12.50 -15.86
C TYR A 232 16.94 10.99 -15.74
N ILE A 233 15.93 10.48 -16.44
CA ILE A 233 15.55 9.06 -16.44
C ILE A 233 16.09 8.40 -17.72
N ASP A 234 16.79 7.29 -17.58
CA ASP A 234 17.19 6.44 -18.70
C ASP A 234 16.00 5.57 -19.12
N THR A 235 15.32 6.01 -20.18
CA THR A 235 14.11 5.36 -20.68
C THR A 235 14.34 3.99 -21.30
N SER A 236 15.59 3.59 -21.56
CA SER A 236 15.94 2.23 -21.97
C SER A 236 16.08 1.25 -20.79
N ARG A 237 16.08 1.76 -19.55
CA ARG A 237 16.28 0.99 -18.32
C ARG A 237 15.18 1.27 -17.30
N ILE A 238 13.94 0.98 -17.69
CA ILE A 238 12.77 1.03 -16.81
C ILE A 238 12.42 -0.39 -16.36
N ALA A 239 12.48 -0.66 -15.06
CA ALA A 239 12.03 -1.91 -14.46
C ALA A 239 10.67 -1.73 -13.78
N LEU A 240 9.88 -2.80 -13.73
CA LEU A 240 8.65 -2.88 -12.93
C LEU A 240 8.83 -3.91 -11.82
N LEU A 241 8.59 -3.51 -10.58
CA LEU A 241 8.53 -4.39 -9.42
C LEU A 241 7.10 -4.45 -8.91
N GLY A 242 6.60 -5.67 -8.67
CA GLY A 242 5.31 -5.91 -8.05
C GLY A 242 5.45 -6.67 -6.74
N MET A 243 4.89 -6.14 -5.64
CA MET A 243 4.90 -6.80 -4.33
C MET A 243 3.57 -7.53 -4.03
N SER A 244 3.63 -8.76 -3.48
CA SER A 244 2.48 -9.61 -3.15
C SER A 244 1.58 -9.84 -4.39
N LEU A 245 0.28 -9.58 -4.31
CA LEU A 245 -0.62 -9.55 -5.49
C LEU A 245 -0.07 -8.65 -6.61
N GLY A 246 0.70 -7.62 -6.26
CA GLY A 246 1.41 -6.76 -7.20
C GLY A 246 2.33 -7.53 -8.13
N GLY A 247 2.88 -8.68 -7.73
CA GLY A 247 3.67 -9.55 -8.59
C GLY A 247 2.87 -10.13 -9.75
N TYR A 248 1.61 -10.54 -9.51
CA TYR A 248 0.68 -10.94 -10.57
C TYR A 248 0.33 -9.75 -11.46
N LEU A 249 -0.03 -8.61 -10.86
CA LEU A 249 -0.43 -7.39 -11.58
C LEU A 249 0.72 -6.85 -12.46
N ALA A 250 1.96 -6.89 -11.95
CA ALA A 250 3.15 -6.48 -12.67
C ALA A 250 3.48 -7.44 -13.81
N ALA A 251 3.40 -8.76 -13.59
CA ALA A 251 3.59 -9.75 -14.64
C ALA A 251 2.53 -9.60 -15.75
N ARG A 252 1.27 -9.38 -15.35
CA ARG A 252 0.17 -9.11 -16.28
C ARG A 252 0.47 -7.87 -17.12
N ALA A 253 0.84 -6.75 -16.49
CA ALA A 253 1.17 -5.53 -17.22
C ALA A 253 2.37 -5.68 -18.16
N ALA A 254 3.44 -6.34 -17.70
CA ALA A 254 4.65 -6.57 -18.50
C ALA A 254 4.41 -7.44 -19.75
N ALA A 255 3.36 -8.27 -19.76
CA ALA A 255 2.97 -9.03 -20.94
C ALA A 255 2.42 -8.13 -22.09
N PHE A 256 1.99 -6.90 -21.79
CA PHE A 256 1.42 -5.96 -22.78
C PHE A 256 2.24 -4.66 -22.92
N GLU A 257 3.15 -4.38 -21.99
CA GLU A 257 4.01 -3.20 -22.01
C GLU A 257 5.46 -3.57 -22.34
N SER A 258 5.76 -3.63 -23.64
CA SER A 258 7.05 -4.09 -24.16
C SER A 258 8.22 -3.12 -23.90
N ARG A 259 7.96 -1.91 -23.39
CA ARG A 259 8.98 -0.89 -23.11
C ARG A 259 9.66 -1.07 -21.75
N LEU A 260 9.16 -2.00 -20.92
CA LEU A 260 9.83 -2.39 -19.68
C LEU A 260 11.06 -3.26 -19.97
N ALA A 261 12.19 -2.90 -19.38
CA ALA A 261 13.47 -3.60 -19.53
C ALA A 261 13.62 -4.79 -18.57
N ALA A 262 12.90 -4.79 -17.45
CA ALA A 262 12.93 -5.86 -16.46
C ALA A 262 11.63 -5.93 -15.65
N LEU A 263 11.32 -7.13 -15.15
CA LEU A 263 10.20 -7.41 -14.26
C LEU A 263 10.73 -8.10 -12.98
N ILE A 264 10.24 -7.69 -11.83
CA ILE A 264 10.55 -8.27 -10.51
C ILE A 264 9.23 -8.56 -9.80
N CYS A 265 8.99 -9.81 -9.39
CA CYS A 265 7.78 -10.22 -8.66
C CYS A 265 8.15 -10.71 -7.25
N ILE A 266 7.60 -10.07 -6.21
CA ILE A 266 7.90 -10.35 -4.80
C ILE A 266 6.60 -10.39 -3.98
N ASP A 267 5.82 -11.46 -3.93
CA ASP A 267 6.11 -12.80 -4.43
C ASP A 267 5.53 -13.05 -5.83
N GLY A 268 5.89 -14.19 -6.41
CA GLY A 268 5.28 -14.69 -7.64
C GLY A 268 3.88 -15.27 -7.39
N VAL A 269 2.85 -14.42 -7.34
CA VAL A 269 1.45 -14.88 -7.26
C VAL A 269 0.97 -15.31 -8.65
N SER A 270 0.57 -16.58 -8.80
CA SER A 270 0.00 -17.09 -10.06
C SER A 270 -1.53 -17.08 -10.10
N SER A 271 -2.18 -17.19 -8.94
CA SER A 271 -3.63 -17.14 -8.80
C SER A 271 -4.01 -16.61 -7.42
N LEU A 272 -4.56 -15.39 -7.37
CA LEU A 272 -5.14 -14.85 -6.13
C LEU A 272 -6.30 -15.72 -5.65
N HIS A 273 -7.18 -16.10 -6.57
CA HIS A 273 -8.32 -16.98 -6.31
C HIS A 273 -7.92 -18.26 -5.57
N ALA A 274 -6.92 -18.99 -6.09
CA ALA A 274 -6.48 -20.24 -5.46
C ALA A 274 -5.88 -20.01 -4.06
N SER A 275 -5.09 -18.94 -3.89
CA SER A 275 -4.50 -18.57 -2.60
C SER A 275 -5.58 -18.24 -1.57
N LEU A 276 -6.61 -17.47 -1.95
CA LEU A 276 -7.72 -17.12 -1.08
C LEU A 276 -8.56 -18.35 -0.72
N LEU A 277 -8.96 -19.14 -1.72
CA LEU A 277 -9.86 -20.28 -1.53
C LEU A 277 -9.25 -21.35 -0.63
N THR A 278 -7.93 -21.59 -0.74
CA THR A 278 -7.19 -22.55 0.09
C THR A 278 -7.23 -22.15 1.58
N GLY A 279 -7.28 -20.85 1.89
CA GLY A 279 -7.38 -20.33 3.25
C GLY A 279 -8.80 -20.39 3.86
N MET A 280 -9.81 -20.74 3.08
CA MET A 280 -11.22 -20.76 3.52
C MET A 280 -11.60 -22.08 4.20
N PRO A 281 -12.61 -22.08 5.11
CA PRO A 281 -13.22 -23.30 5.62
C PRO A 281 -13.72 -24.22 4.51
N ALA A 282 -13.65 -25.54 4.73
CA ALA A 282 -14.01 -26.55 3.74
C ALA A 282 -15.43 -26.36 3.15
N ALA A 283 -16.40 -25.97 3.98
CA ALA A 283 -17.77 -25.72 3.53
C ALA A 283 -17.88 -24.61 2.47
N ILE A 284 -17.03 -23.56 2.55
CA ILE A 284 -16.96 -22.50 1.54
C ILE A 284 -16.35 -23.03 0.25
N GLN A 285 -15.27 -23.82 0.36
CA GLN A 285 -14.63 -24.45 -0.80
C GLN A 285 -15.60 -25.40 -1.54
N GLU A 286 -16.37 -26.19 -0.80
CA GLU A 286 -17.40 -27.07 -1.35
C GLU A 286 -18.53 -26.30 -2.05
N ALA A 287 -19.02 -25.22 -1.42
CA ALA A 287 -20.05 -24.38 -2.01
C ALA A 287 -19.57 -23.74 -3.33
N TRP A 288 -18.32 -23.27 -3.36
CA TRP A 288 -17.71 -22.74 -4.58
C TRP A 288 -17.60 -23.81 -5.68
N ALA A 289 -17.07 -24.99 -5.35
CA ALA A 289 -16.92 -26.08 -6.31
C ALA A 289 -18.26 -26.58 -6.88
N ALA A 290 -19.34 -26.47 -6.10
CA ALA A 290 -20.70 -26.80 -6.53
C ALA A 290 -21.37 -25.68 -7.36
N GLY A 291 -20.78 -24.48 -7.43
CA GLY A 291 -21.41 -23.29 -8.02
C GLY A 291 -22.63 -22.80 -7.22
N ASP A 292 -22.73 -23.18 -5.94
CA ASP A 292 -23.85 -22.81 -5.06
C ASP A 292 -23.62 -21.42 -4.48
N LYS A 293 -23.94 -20.39 -5.30
CA LYS A 293 -23.77 -18.99 -4.93
C LYS A 293 -24.45 -18.62 -3.61
N VAL A 294 -25.69 -19.08 -3.40
CA VAL A 294 -26.47 -18.72 -2.20
C VAL A 294 -25.81 -19.27 -0.95
N ARG A 295 -25.38 -20.53 -0.97
CA ARG A 295 -24.66 -21.13 0.15
C ARG A 295 -23.29 -20.50 0.35
N PHE A 296 -22.57 -20.21 -0.73
CA PHE A 296 -21.26 -19.56 -0.65
C PHE A 296 -21.36 -18.20 0.02
N ASP A 297 -22.25 -17.32 -0.45
CA ASP A 297 -22.41 -15.98 0.08
C ASP A 297 -22.85 -15.99 1.55
N ALA A 298 -23.74 -16.92 1.94
CA ALA A 298 -24.15 -17.08 3.34
C ALA A 298 -22.97 -17.48 4.24
N LEU A 299 -22.20 -18.50 3.84
CA LEU A 299 -21.03 -18.95 4.60
C LEU A 299 -19.91 -17.91 4.62
N PHE A 300 -19.74 -17.15 3.54
CA PHE A 300 -18.74 -16.10 3.45
C PHE A 300 -19.08 -14.95 4.41
N ALA A 301 -20.34 -14.51 4.44
CA ALA A 301 -20.80 -13.46 5.37
C ALA A 301 -20.63 -13.85 6.85
N GLU A 302 -20.74 -15.14 7.17
CA GLU A 302 -20.47 -15.65 8.53
C GLU A 302 -18.99 -15.49 8.95
N LEU A 303 -18.04 -15.39 8.01
CA LEU A 303 -16.62 -15.20 8.36
C LEU A 303 -16.39 -13.91 9.14
N SER A 304 -16.94 -12.78 8.70
CA SER A 304 -16.77 -11.49 9.37
C SER A 304 -17.39 -11.48 10.77
N LEU A 305 -18.53 -12.16 10.93
CA LEU A 305 -19.34 -12.11 12.14
C LEU A 305 -18.93 -13.15 13.20
N LEU A 306 -18.54 -14.35 12.76
CA LEU A 306 -18.45 -15.53 13.63
C LEU A 306 -17.03 -16.13 13.68
N SER A 307 -16.12 -15.74 12.78
CA SER A 307 -14.77 -16.28 12.81
C SER A 307 -13.98 -15.71 13.98
N ASN A 308 -13.36 -16.60 14.76
CA ASN A 308 -12.34 -16.24 15.74
C ASN A 308 -10.98 -15.93 15.07
N SER A 309 -10.86 -16.07 13.75
CA SER A 309 -9.64 -15.74 13.01
C SER A 309 -9.69 -14.30 12.50
N THR A 310 -8.81 -13.46 13.02
CA THR A 310 -8.57 -12.09 12.52
C THR A 310 -8.24 -12.08 11.03
N ALA A 311 -7.45 -13.04 10.54
CA ALA A 311 -7.10 -13.14 9.13
C ALA A 311 -8.32 -13.43 8.23
N GLN A 312 -9.25 -14.30 8.66
CA GLN A 312 -10.45 -14.60 7.88
C GLN A 312 -11.43 -13.44 7.86
N ARG A 313 -11.65 -12.76 9.01
CA ARG A 313 -12.48 -11.55 9.07
C ARG A 313 -11.91 -10.45 8.19
N TRP A 314 -10.61 -10.18 8.30
CA TRP A 314 -9.92 -9.20 7.48
C TRP A 314 -10.02 -9.53 5.99
N MET A 315 -9.75 -10.78 5.59
CA MET A 315 -9.83 -11.20 4.19
C MET A 315 -11.24 -10.98 3.63
N HIS A 316 -12.28 -11.27 4.41
CA HIS A 316 -13.66 -10.98 4.04
C HIS A 316 -13.86 -9.48 3.83
N ASP A 317 -13.59 -8.68 4.87
CA ASP A 317 -13.91 -7.26 4.90
C ASP A 317 -13.10 -6.48 3.86
N HIS A 318 -11.79 -6.72 3.82
CA HIS A 318 -10.86 -6.10 2.88
C HIS A 318 -11.10 -6.59 1.46
N GLY A 319 -11.39 -7.87 1.24
CA GLY A 319 -11.67 -8.42 -0.10
C GLY A 319 -12.85 -7.73 -0.77
N LEU A 320 -13.99 -7.65 -0.07
CA LEU A 320 -15.17 -6.95 -0.58
C LEU A 320 -14.87 -5.46 -0.81
N PHE A 321 -14.17 -4.81 0.12
CA PHE A 321 -13.81 -3.40 0.00
C PHE A 321 -12.85 -3.12 -1.17
N ALA A 322 -11.76 -3.87 -1.30
CA ALA A 322 -10.74 -3.62 -2.30
C ALA A 322 -11.17 -3.98 -3.73
N PHE A 323 -12.10 -4.93 -3.88
CA PHE A 323 -12.71 -5.27 -5.17
C PHE A 323 -14.00 -4.50 -5.44
N GLN A 324 -14.51 -3.74 -4.47
CA GLN A 324 -15.83 -3.10 -4.52
C GLN A 324 -16.95 -4.11 -4.88
N ALA A 325 -16.85 -5.32 -4.32
CA ALA A 325 -17.80 -6.40 -4.55
C ALA A 325 -18.93 -6.37 -3.49
N GLU A 326 -20.16 -6.66 -3.91
CA GLU A 326 -21.34 -6.67 -3.02
C GLU A 326 -21.56 -8.05 -2.37
N SER A 327 -20.86 -9.09 -2.84
CA SER A 327 -20.99 -10.47 -2.36
C SER A 327 -19.67 -11.23 -2.43
N GLY A 328 -19.53 -12.27 -1.61
CA GLY A 328 -18.34 -13.12 -1.62
C GLY A 328 -18.13 -13.81 -2.97
N PHE A 329 -19.21 -14.28 -3.59
CA PHE A 329 -19.16 -14.96 -4.88
C PHE A 329 -18.76 -14.02 -6.03
N GLU A 330 -19.07 -12.73 -5.95
CA GLU A 330 -18.61 -11.73 -6.92
C GLU A 330 -17.12 -11.41 -6.75
N PHE A 331 -16.62 -11.46 -5.51
CA PHE A 331 -15.20 -11.25 -5.21
C PHE A 331 -14.30 -12.40 -5.69
N PHE A 332 -14.76 -13.66 -5.61
CA PHE A 332 -13.98 -14.86 -5.99
C PHE A 332 -13.98 -15.15 -7.50
#